data_AF-A0A4S4BCH9-F1
#
_entry.id   AF-A0A4S4BCH9-F1
#
_cell.length_a   1.000
_cell.length_b   1.000
_cell.length_c   1.000
_cell.angle_alpha   90.00
_cell.angle_beta   90.00
_cell.angle_gamma   90.00
#
_symmetry.space_group_name_H-M   'P 1'
#
loop_
_entity.id
_entity.type
_entity.pdbx_description
1 polymer ?
#
loop_
_entity_poly.entity_id
_entity_poly.type
_entity_poly.pdbx_seq_one_letter_code
_entity_poly.pdbx_strand_id
1 'polypeptide(L)'
;MTQNDDRNDALPVNPVLSVRGPDQTEHISAEQGDAPADVAQRPIPPMLTPSTEGLSAGEVSTMLGGDASMTEANEALGTAEGLDTITES
;
A
#
# COMPACT_ATOMS: atom_id res chain seq x y z
N MET A 1 28.22 -51.55 -6.30
CA MET A 1 28.32 -51.24 -7.74
C MET A 1 26.92 -50.82 -8.14
N THR A 2 26.60 -49.57 -8.46
CA THR A 2 27.29 -48.70 -9.42
C THR A 2 27.05 -47.23 -9.04
N GLN A 3 28.09 -46.42 -9.19
CA GLN A 3 28.13 -44.99 -8.94
C GLN A 3 27.49 -44.29 -10.16
N ASN A 4 26.38 -43.56 -9.96
CA ASN A 4 25.81 -42.73 -11.02
C ASN A 4 26.73 -41.52 -11.22
N ASP A 5 27.43 -41.55 -12.34
CA ASP A 5 28.44 -40.59 -12.82
C ASP A 5 27.84 -39.34 -13.48
N ASP A 6 26.64 -38.91 -13.10
CA ASP A 6 25.95 -37.81 -13.82
C ASP A 6 26.35 -36.40 -13.37
N ARG A 7 27.33 -36.26 -12.47
CA ARG A 7 27.80 -34.94 -11.97
C ARG A 7 28.89 -34.30 -12.84
N ASN A 8 29.40 -35.02 -13.83
CA ASN A 8 30.49 -34.55 -14.69
C ASN A 8 30.03 -34.00 -16.05
N ASP A 9 28.73 -34.06 -16.37
CA ASP A 9 28.15 -33.49 -17.60
C ASP A 9 27.78 -32.01 -17.44
N ALA A 10 28.73 -31.20 -16.94
CA ALA A 10 28.58 -29.76 -17.00
C ALA A 10 28.67 -29.33 -18.48
N LEU A 11 27.57 -28.80 -19.03
CA LEU A 11 27.51 -28.30 -20.40
C LEU A 11 28.62 -27.26 -20.65
N PRO A 12 29.28 -27.27 -21.83
CA PRO A 12 30.36 -26.34 -22.11
C PRO A 12 29.84 -24.89 -22.16
N VAL A 13 30.43 -24.04 -21.32
CA VAL A 13 30.11 -22.60 -21.28
C VAL A 13 30.70 -21.95 -22.53
N ASN A 14 29.85 -21.31 -23.35
CA ASN A 14 30.30 -20.63 -24.56
C ASN A 14 31.14 -19.39 -24.19
N PRO A 15 32.44 -19.32 -24.55
CA PRO A 15 33.33 -18.24 -24.13
C PRO A 15 33.00 -16.88 -24.78
N VAL A 16 32.19 -16.87 -25.84
CA VAL A 16 31.80 -15.64 -26.55
C VAL A 16 30.62 -14.94 -25.87
N LEU A 17 29.88 -15.65 -25.01
CA LEU A 17 28.77 -15.10 -24.22
C LEU A 17 29.30 -14.53 -22.90
N SER A 18 30.20 -13.56 -22.98
CA SER A 18 30.54 -12.75 -21.81
C SER A 18 29.38 -11.79 -21.53
N VAL A 19 28.79 -11.87 -20.33
CA VAL A 19 27.84 -10.86 -19.85
C VAL A 19 28.56 -9.52 -19.89
N ARG A 20 28.00 -8.54 -20.61
CA ARG A 20 28.51 -7.16 -20.60
C ARG A 20 28.76 -6.77 -19.14
N GLY A 21 30.02 -6.55 -18.78
CA GLY A 21 30.36 -6.08 -17.45
C GLY A 21 29.58 -4.79 -17.18
N PRO A 22 29.13 -4.54 -15.94
CA PRO A 22 28.46 -3.29 -15.65
C PRO A 22 29.39 -2.15 -16.08
N ASP A 23 28.90 -1.26 -16.95
CA ASP A 23 29.55 0.03 -17.16
C ASP A 23 29.72 0.60 -15.75
N GLN A 24 30.97 0.72 -15.28
CA GLN A 24 31.28 1.31 -13.98
C GLN A 24 31.11 2.83 -14.10
N THR A 25 29.89 3.24 -14.39
CA THR A 25 29.44 4.59 -14.08
C THR A 25 29.37 4.60 -12.57
N GLU A 26 30.41 5.13 -11.93
CA GLU A 26 30.40 5.35 -10.49
C GLU A 26 29.08 6.05 -10.14
N HIS A 27 28.29 5.41 -9.28
CA HIS A 27 27.03 6.00 -8.84
C HIS A 27 27.37 7.17 -7.92
N ILE A 28 27.47 8.38 -8.50
CA ILE A 28 27.70 9.61 -7.75
C ILE A 28 26.38 9.96 -7.07
N SER A 29 26.25 9.60 -5.80
CA SER A 29 25.06 9.97 -5.01
C SER A 29 25.07 11.48 -4.80
N ALA A 30 24.00 12.15 -5.24
CA ALA A 30 23.82 13.56 -4.90
C ALA A 30 23.38 13.65 -3.44
N GLU A 31 24.16 14.34 -2.61
CA GLU A 31 23.79 14.60 -1.23
C GLU A 31 22.66 15.63 -1.15
N GLN A 32 21.76 15.46 -0.18
CA GLN A 32 20.78 16.48 0.15
C GLN A 32 21.51 17.63 0.85
N GLY A 33 21.45 18.84 0.26
CA GLY A 33 22.03 20.04 0.86
C GLY A 33 21.33 20.48 2.15
N ASP A 34 21.90 21.50 2.80
CA ASP A 34 21.36 22.04 4.05
C ASP A 34 19.90 22.48 3.91
N ALA A 35 19.16 22.35 5.02
CA ALA A 35 17.83 22.91 5.11
C ALA A 35 17.87 24.44 4.90
N PRO A 36 16.85 25.03 4.26
CA PRO A 36 16.80 26.48 4.09
C PRO A 36 16.88 27.21 5.44
N ALA A 37 17.72 28.24 5.52
CA ALA A 37 17.96 28.99 6.77
C ALA A 37 16.70 29.70 7.32
N ASP A 38 15.69 29.89 6.47
CA ASP A 38 14.46 30.63 6.76
C ASP A 38 13.28 29.73 7.17
N VAL A 39 13.45 28.39 7.27
CA VAL A 39 12.33 27.46 7.57
C VAL A 39 11.54 27.89 8.81
N ALA A 40 12.23 28.34 9.87
CA ALA A 40 11.59 28.80 11.11
C ALA A 40 10.87 30.15 10.99
N GLN A 41 11.17 30.92 9.94
CA GLN A 41 10.62 32.26 9.69
C GLN A 41 9.46 32.24 8.70
N ARG A 42 9.19 31.09 8.07
CA ARG A 42 8.11 30.95 7.09
C ARG A 42 6.75 31.06 7.79
N PRO A 43 5.82 31.87 7.25
CA PRO A 43 4.48 31.94 7.78
C PRO A 43 3.81 30.56 7.65
N ILE A 44 3.23 30.08 8.75
CA ILE A 44 2.42 28.87 8.73
C ILE A 44 1.15 29.18 7.92
N PRO A 45 0.83 28.39 6.88
CA PRO A 45 -0.41 28.59 6.14
C PRO A 45 -1.60 28.46 7.10
N PRO A 46 -2.69 29.21 6.88
CA PRO A 46 -3.86 29.13 7.75
C PRO A 46 -4.39 27.69 7.75
N MET A 47 -4.37 27.05 8.92
CA MET A 47 -5.04 25.78 9.13
C MET A 47 -6.52 26.04 9.41
N LEU A 48 -7.39 25.32 8.71
CA LEU A 48 -8.80 25.27 9.08
C LEU A 48 -8.89 24.59 10.46
N THR A 49 -9.50 25.27 11.41
CA THR A 49 -9.85 24.65 12.69
C THR A 49 -10.88 23.56 12.43
N PRO A 50 -10.70 22.33 12.93
CA PRO A 50 -11.72 21.30 12.80
C PRO A 50 -13.01 21.81 13.44
N SER A 51 -14.15 21.50 12.81
CA SER A 51 -15.45 21.82 13.41
C SER A 51 -15.59 21.10 14.74
N THR A 52 -16.08 21.80 15.76
CA THR A 52 -16.52 21.19 17.02
C THR A 52 -18.00 20.78 16.97
N GLU A 53 -18.70 21.16 15.92
CA GLU A 53 -20.08 20.75 15.69
C GLU A 53 -20.10 19.30 15.21
N GLY A 54 -20.92 18.48 15.85
CA GLY A 54 -21.10 17.08 15.46
C GLY A 54 -21.74 16.99 14.08
N LEU A 55 -21.47 15.88 13.37
CA LEU A 55 -22.11 15.61 12.09
C LEU A 55 -23.60 15.35 12.29
N SER A 56 -24.43 15.92 11.42
CA SER A 56 -25.85 15.57 11.34
C SER A 56 -26.03 14.12 10.85
N ALA A 57 -27.19 13.52 11.15
CA ALA A 57 -27.51 12.18 10.68
C ALA A 57 -27.43 12.05 9.14
N GLY A 58 -27.78 13.11 8.41
CA GLY A 58 -27.70 13.15 6.95
C GLY A 58 -26.25 13.18 6.43
N GLU A 59 -25.37 13.93 7.09
CA GLU A 59 -23.93 13.97 6.75
C GLU A 59 -23.27 12.63 7.05
N VAL A 60 -23.59 12.01 8.18
CA VAL A 60 -23.12 10.66 8.52
C VAL A 60 -23.60 9.64 7.48
N SER A 61 -24.88 9.67 7.11
CA SER A 61 -25.44 8.77 6.09
C SER A 61 -24.80 8.95 4.71
N THR A 62 -24.41 10.18 4.37
CA THR A 62 -23.73 10.50 3.10
C THR A 62 -22.30 9.98 3.11
N MET A 63 -21.58 10.15 4.22
CA MET A 63 -20.21 9.64 4.38
C MET A 63 -20.15 8.11 4.42
N LEU A 64 -21.16 7.47 5.01
CA LEU A 64 -21.23 6.01 5.11
C LEU A 64 -21.63 5.34 3.78
N GLY A 65 -22.08 6.12 2.79
CA GLY A 65 -22.53 5.57 1.51
C GLY A 65 -23.78 4.72 1.67
N GLY A 66 -24.87 5.34 2.14
CA GLY A 66 -26.15 4.67 2.39
C GLY A 66 -26.90 4.28 1.12
N ASP A 67 -26.48 3.20 0.46
CA ASP A 67 -27.36 2.46 -0.43
C ASP A 67 -28.19 1.47 0.42
N ALA A 68 -29.48 1.75 0.58
CA ALA A 68 -30.42 0.90 1.32
C ALA A 68 -30.42 -0.56 0.82
N SER A 69 -30.08 -0.77 -0.47
CA SER A 69 -29.88 -2.07 -1.12
C SER A 69 -28.82 -2.95 -0.43
N MET A 70 -27.70 -2.36 0.02
CA MET A 70 -26.64 -3.10 0.72
C MET A 70 -27.12 -3.55 2.11
N THR A 71 -27.90 -2.71 2.79
CA THR A 71 -28.46 -3.04 4.10
C THR A 71 -29.45 -4.20 4.01
N GLU A 72 -30.37 -4.18 3.02
CA GLU A 72 -31.36 -5.23 2.83
C GLU A 72 -30.72 -6.58 2.43
N ALA A 73 -29.72 -6.56 1.53
CA ALA A 73 -29.00 -7.77 1.14
C ALA A 73 -28.24 -8.41 2.32
N ASN A 74 -27.61 -7.57 3.17
CA ASN A 74 -26.90 -8.04 4.35
C ASN A 74 -27.86 -8.56 5.43
N GLU A 75 -29.04 -7.96 5.60
CA GLU A 75 -30.08 -8.44 6.53
C GLU A 75 -30.66 -9.79 6.07
N ALA A 76 -30.92 -9.95 4.77
CA ALA A 76 -31.37 -11.21 4.20
C ALA A 76 -30.35 -12.34 4.39
N LEU A 77 -29.05 -12.03 4.21
CA LEU A 77 -27.96 -12.99 4.46
C LEU A 77 -27.85 -13.32 5.95
N GLY A 78 -27.90 -12.32 6.85
CA GLY A 78 -27.86 -12.54 8.29
C GLY A 78 -28.99 -13.43 8.78
N THR A 79 -30.21 -13.20 8.28
CA THR A 79 -31.38 -14.05 8.56
C THR A 79 -31.17 -15.48 8.05
N ALA A 80 -30.59 -15.65 6.85
CA ALA A 80 -30.29 -16.96 6.29
C ALA A 80 -29.18 -17.71 7.07
N GLU A 81 -28.23 -16.98 7.65
CA GLU A 81 -27.13 -17.53 8.46
C GLU A 81 -27.48 -17.68 9.95
N GLY A 82 -28.67 -17.26 10.37
CA GLY A 82 -29.12 -17.30 11.76
C GLY A 82 -28.37 -16.31 12.67
N LEU A 83 -27.81 -15.25 12.09
CA LEU A 83 -27.17 -14.17 12.83
C LEU A 83 -28.24 -13.16 13.27
N ASP A 84 -28.22 -12.79 14.55
CA ASP A 84 -28.99 -11.64 15.02
C ASP A 84 -28.23 -10.36 14.67
N THR A 85 -28.56 -9.80 13.52
CA THR A 85 -27.94 -8.58 13.00
C THR A 85 -28.49 -7.31 13.65
N ILE A 86 -29.55 -7.41 14.46
CA ILE A 86 -30.13 -6.29 15.20
C ILE A 86 -29.57 -6.34 16.62
N THR A 87 -28.31 -5.93 16.77
CA THR A 87 -27.73 -5.76 18.11
C THR A 87 -28.20 -4.42 18.69
N GLU A 88 -29.22 -4.43 19.54
CA GLU A 88 -29.42 -3.32 20.50
C GLU A 88 -28.40 -3.46 21.64
N SER A 89 -27.68 -2.38 21.95
CA SER A 89 -26.78 -2.24 23.11
C SER A 89 -27.15 -1.00 23.91
#